data_AF-A0A7J6SQP9-F1
#
_entry.id   AF-A0A7J6SQP9-F1
#
_cell.length_a   1.000
_cell.length_b   1.000
_cell.length_c   1.000
_cell.angle_alpha   90.00
_cell.angle_beta   90.00
_cell.angle_gamma   90.00
#
_symmetry.space_group_name_H-M   'P 1'
#
loop_
_entity.id
_entity.type
_entity.pdbx_description
1 polymer ?
#
loop_
_entity_poly.entity_id
_entity_poly.type
_entity_poly.pdbx_seq_one_letter_code
_entity_poly.pdbx_strand_id
1 'polypeptide(L)'
;MSGASAVFILDLKGKVIIWRNYRGEVPPTVTDHFVDNVVDADDVNIKPVFVEDGIVYCWIQYNNIFLLAVTQRNGNAMMILSYLYKLADVLKDYFKTVDEDHIKDNFVLTYELLDEMMDNGYPQTTETKILREYIKTEYKKVKVDKMKAPPSAATSAVSWRPEGIK
;
A
#
# COMPACT_ATOMS: atom_id res chain seq x y z
N MET A 1 -6.09 -19.74 -0.81
CA MET A 1 -6.32 -18.35 -1.27
C MET A 1 -5.06 -17.56 -0.96
N SER A 2 -4.63 -16.66 -1.84
CA SER A 2 -3.37 -15.92 -1.69
C SER A 2 -3.64 -14.42 -1.70
N GLY A 3 -2.93 -13.68 -0.86
CA GLY A 3 -2.88 -12.22 -0.89
C GLY A 3 -1.78 -11.70 -1.82
N ALA A 4 -1.52 -10.39 -1.79
CA ALA A 4 -0.39 -9.78 -2.49
C ALA A 4 0.95 -10.28 -1.91
N SER A 5 1.92 -10.61 -2.77
CA SER A 5 3.28 -10.97 -2.36
C SER A 5 4.11 -9.74 -2.00
N ALA A 6 3.97 -8.68 -2.79
CA ALA A 6 4.56 -7.37 -2.50
C ALA A 6 3.72 -6.24 -3.07
N VAL A 7 3.93 -5.05 -2.52
CA VAL A 7 3.37 -3.78 -2.99
C VAL A 7 4.52 -2.84 -3.28
N PHE A 8 4.44 -2.15 -4.41
CA PHE A 8 5.41 -1.20 -4.93
C PHE A 8 4.72 0.14 -5.16
N ILE A 9 5.44 1.22 -4.87
CA ILE A 9 5.10 2.57 -5.31
C ILE A 9 6.19 3.02 -6.27
N LEU A 10 5.80 3.32 -7.50
CA LEU A 10 6.70 3.66 -8.60
C LEU A 10 6.44 5.08 -9.08
N ASP A 11 7.46 5.71 -9.66
CA ASP A 11 7.31 6.96 -10.41
C ASP A 11 6.67 6.72 -11.80
N LEU A 12 6.41 7.78 -12.56
CA LEU A 12 5.86 7.69 -13.92
C LEU A 12 6.77 6.97 -14.92
N LYS A 13 8.05 6.76 -14.58
CA LYS A 13 9.02 6.01 -15.40
C LYS A 13 9.11 4.54 -14.97
N GLY A 14 8.29 4.09 -14.02
CA GLY A 14 8.31 2.74 -13.47
C GLY A 14 9.47 2.47 -12.51
N LYS A 15 10.21 3.51 -12.08
CA LYS A 15 11.28 3.36 -11.09
C LYS A 15 10.69 3.24 -9.69
N VAL A 16 11.23 2.32 -8.89
CA VAL A 16 10.81 2.12 -7.50
C VAL A 16 11.15 3.32 -6.64
N ILE A 17 10.12 3.92 -6.03
CA ILE A 17 10.25 4.92 -4.96
C ILE A 17 10.37 4.19 -3.62
N ILE A 18 9.42 3.31 -3.33
CA ILE A 18 9.38 2.47 -2.12
C ILE A 18 8.64 1.17 -2.45
N TRP A 19 8.98 0.09 -1.77
CA TRP A 19 8.26 -1.17 -1.89
C TRP A 19 8.32 -1.95 -0.59
N ARG A 20 7.33 -2.83 -0.41
CA ARG A 20 7.24 -3.74 0.72
C ARG A 20 6.98 -5.16 0.26
N ASN A 21 7.87 -6.05 0.67
CA ASN A 21 7.72 -7.50 0.50
C ASN A 21 7.03 -8.10 1.71
N TYR A 22 5.86 -8.71 1.51
CA TYR A 22 5.10 -9.36 2.58
C TYR A 22 5.36 -10.85 2.67
N ARG A 23 5.88 -11.49 1.60
CA ARG A 23 5.93 -12.97 1.50
C ARG A 23 7.30 -13.53 1.11
N GLY A 24 8.28 -12.69 0.80
CA GLY A 24 9.63 -13.11 0.37
C GLY A 24 9.71 -13.62 -1.08
N GLU A 25 8.57 -13.96 -1.68
CA GLU A 25 8.46 -14.54 -3.02
C GLU A 25 8.25 -13.45 -4.09
N VAL A 26 9.26 -12.61 -4.42
CA VAL A 26 9.17 -11.69 -5.57
C VAL A 26 10.53 -11.55 -6.28
N PRO A 27 10.63 -11.88 -7.59
CA PRO A 27 11.86 -11.70 -8.36
C PRO A 27 12.19 -10.22 -8.55
N PRO A 28 13.48 -9.87 -8.74
CA PRO A 28 13.89 -8.48 -8.97
C PRO A 28 13.44 -7.92 -10.33
N THR A 29 13.13 -8.78 -11.32
CA THR A 29 12.73 -8.39 -12.68
C THR A 29 11.31 -7.83 -12.78
N VAL A 30 10.54 -7.88 -11.69
CA VAL A 30 9.13 -7.50 -11.67
C VAL A 30 8.88 -6.08 -12.15
N THR A 31 9.76 -5.15 -11.81
CA THR A 31 9.65 -3.76 -12.24
C THR A 31 9.91 -3.60 -13.73
N ASP A 32 10.83 -4.38 -14.29
CA ASP A 32 11.19 -4.33 -15.71
C ASP A 32 10.01 -4.79 -16.57
N HIS A 33 9.39 -5.93 -16.20
CA HIS A 33 8.18 -6.42 -16.85
C HIS A 33 7.01 -5.43 -16.75
N PHE A 34 6.91 -4.70 -15.63
CA PHE A 34 5.88 -3.67 -15.47
C PHE A 34 6.12 -2.48 -16.41
N VAL A 35 7.37 -2.03 -16.56
CA VAL A 35 7.74 -0.96 -17.48
C VAL A 35 7.36 -1.35 -18.91
N ASP A 36 7.76 -2.55 -19.36
CA ASP A 36 7.48 -3.02 -20.72
C ASP A 36 5.98 -3.13 -21.03
N ASN A 37 5.18 -3.59 -20.06
CA ASN A 37 3.75 -3.87 -20.27
C ASN A 37 2.82 -2.68 -19.99
N VAL A 38 3.29 -1.63 -19.31
CA VAL A 38 2.45 -0.51 -18.88
C VAL A 38 3.05 0.85 -19.24
N VAL A 39 4.34 1.06 -18.99
CA VAL A 39 4.98 2.38 -19.21
C VAL A 39 5.34 2.58 -20.68
N ASP A 40 5.92 1.56 -21.30
CA ASP A 40 6.37 1.58 -22.70
C ASP A 40 5.34 0.98 -23.67
N ALA A 41 4.23 0.44 -23.14
CA ALA A 41 3.18 -0.18 -23.94
C ALA A 41 2.24 0.87 -24.58
N ASP A 42 1.73 0.57 -25.77
CA ASP A 42 0.67 1.36 -26.39
C ASP A 42 -0.61 1.32 -25.55
N ASP A 43 -1.32 2.45 -25.43
CA ASP A 43 -2.55 2.62 -24.65
C ASP A 43 -3.60 1.51 -24.86
N VAL A 44 -3.67 0.96 -26.08
CA VAL A 44 -4.62 -0.09 -26.47
C VAL A 44 -4.31 -1.43 -25.78
N ASN A 45 -3.05 -1.67 -25.42
CA ASN A 45 -2.57 -2.92 -24.84
C ASN A 45 -2.52 -2.88 -23.31
N ILE A 46 -2.65 -1.70 -22.70
CA ILE A 46 -2.56 -1.51 -21.27
C ILE A 46 -3.76 -2.18 -20.56
N LYS A 47 -3.45 -3.05 -19.59
CA LYS A 47 -4.45 -3.74 -18.76
C LYS A 47 -4.16 -3.47 -17.29
N PRO A 48 -5.18 -3.15 -16.46
CA PRO A 48 -4.99 -2.92 -15.03
C PRO A 48 -4.59 -4.19 -14.27
N VAL A 49 -4.87 -5.36 -14.85
CA VAL A 49 -4.43 -6.66 -14.37
C VAL A 49 -3.91 -7.47 -15.54
N PHE A 50 -2.69 -7.98 -15.42
CA PHE A 50 -2.06 -8.85 -16.40
C PHE A 50 -1.19 -9.91 -15.73
N VAL A 51 -0.73 -10.89 -16.50
CA VAL A 51 0.09 -11.99 -16.02
C VAL A 51 1.33 -12.07 -16.89
N GLU A 52 2.50 -12.05 -16.27
CA GLU A 52 3.80 -12.19 -16.92
C GLU A 52 4.66 -13.14 -16.09
N ASP A 53 5.29 -14.13 -16.72
CA ASP A 53 6.13 -15.15 -16.06
C ASP A 53 5.47 -15.85 -14.86
N GLY A 54 4.15 -16.07 -14.95
CA GLY A 54 3.37 -16.72 -13.88
C GLY A 54 3.10 -15.82 -12.67
N ILE A 55 3.47 -14.53 -12.73
CA ILE A 55 3.19 -13.51 -11.72
C ILE A 55 2.02 -12.67 -12.20
N VAL A 56 1.03 -12.49 -11.33
CA VAL A 56 -0.10 -11.60 -11.59
C VAL A 56 0.25 -10.20 -11.09
N TYR A 57 0.09 -9.22 -11.97
CA TYR A 57 0.29 -7.81 -11.72
C TYR A 57 -1.08 -7.15 -11.60
N CYS A 58 -1.31 -6.46 -10.49
CA CYS A 58 -2.48 -5.62 -10.29
C CYS A 58 -1.98 -4.21 -9.99
N TRP A 59 -2.43 -3.21 -10.74
CA TRP A 59 -1.93 -1.85 -10.53
C TRP A 59 -3.01 -0.81 -10.77
N ILE A 60 -2.76 0.38 -10.21
CA ILE A 60 -3.52 1.59 -10.47
C ILE A 60 -2.56 2.76 -10.62
N GLN A 61 -2.96 3.77 -11.39
CA GLN A 61 -2.30 5.06 -11.40
C GLN A 61 -3.04 6.01 -10.46
N TYR A 62 -2.28 6.72 -9.62
CA TYR A 62 -2.82 7.76 -8.76
C TYR A 62 -1.95 9.01 -8.86
N ASN A 63 -2.50 10.09 -9.43
CA ASN A 63 -1.71 11.27 -9.82
C ASN A 63 -0.50 10.87 -10.69
N ASN A 64 0.71 11.20 -10.21
CA ASN A 64 1.98 10.99 -10.89
C ASN A 64 2.77 9.79 -10.32
N ILE A 65 2.08 8.81 -9.73
CA ILE A 65 2.70 7.57 -9.24
C ILE A 65 1.89 6.34 -9.68
N PHE A 66 2.56 5.20 -9.78
CA PHE A 66 1.92 3.90 -9.90
C PHE A 66 1.92 3.18 -8.55
N LEU A 67 0.77 2.63 -8.19
CA LEU A 67 0.65 1.68 -7.08
C LEU A 67 0.49 0.29 -7.70
N LEU A 68 1.51 -0.55 -7.51
CA LEU A 68 1.59 -1.89 -8.08
C LEU A 68 1.57 -2.92 -6.95
N ALA A 69 0.77 -3.96 -7.09
CA ALA A 69 0.83 -5.15 -6.27
C ALA A 69 1.02 -6.38 -7.16
N VAL A 70 1.86 -7.30 -6.70
CA VAL A 70 2.15 -8.55 -7.42
C VAL A 70 1.80 -9.75 -6.58
N THR A 71 1.35 -10.83 -7.21
CA THR A 71 1.13 -12.13 -6.56
C THR A 71 1.63 -13.26 -7.44
N GLN A 72 2.45 -14.16 -6.88
CA GLN A 72 2.94 -15.36 -7.58
C GLN A 72 1.93 -16.52 -7.57
N ARG A 73 0.88 -16.39 -6.75
CA ARG A 73 -0.14 -17.43 -6.59
C ARG A 73 -1.49 -16.87 -7.02
N ASN A 74 -2.46 -17.76 -7.23
CA ASN A 74 -3.84 -17.37 -7.50
C ASN A 74 -4.42 -16.58 -6.32
N GLY A 75 -4.38 -15.25 -6.44
CA GLY A 75 -4.89 -14.30 -5.47
C GLY A 75 -6.15 -13.60 -5.98
N ASN A 76 -6.96 -13.09 -5.06
CA ASN A 76 -8.16 -12.36 -5.42
C ASN A 76 -7.76 -10.97 -5.95
N ALA A 77 -7.76 -10.82 -7.28
CA ALA A 77 -7.39 -9.56 -7.94
C ALA A 77 -8.25 -8.37 -7.47
N MET A 78 -9.54 -8.59 -7.22
CA MET A 78 -10.45 -7.53 -6.76
C MET A 78 -10.10 -7.05 -5.34
N MET A 79 -9.70 -7.97 -4.45
CA MET A 79 -9.22 -7.62 -3.11
C MET A 79 -7.95 -6.76 -3.20
N ILE A 80 -7.02 -7.15 -4.06
CA ILE A 80 -5.75 -6.42 -4.26
C ILE A 80 -6.02 -5.02 -4.84
N LEU A 81 -6.82 -4.92 -5.89
CA LEU A 81 -7.19 -3.62 -6.48
C LEU A 81 -7.90 -2.72 -5.47
N SER A 82 -8.87 -3.26 -4.73
CA SER A 82 -9.59 -2.50 -3.69
C SER A 82 -8.64 -1.99 -2.61
N TYR A 83 -7.66 -2.79 -2.22
CA TYR A 83 -6.61 -2.38 -1.29
C TYR A 83 -5.76 -1.25 -1.87
N LEU A 84 -5.34 -1.32 -3.14
CA LEU A 84 -4.52 -0.27 -3.76
C LEU A 84 -5.24 1.08 -3.77
N TYR A 85 -6.54 1.11 -4.10
CA TYR A 85 -7.34 2.33 -4.00
C TYR A 85 -7.43 2.85 -2.56
N LYS A 86 -7.66 1.96 -1.60
CA LYS A 86 -7.72 2.35 -0.18
C LYS A 86 -6.37 2.83 0.35
N LEU A 87 -5.26 2.26 -0.13
CA LEU A 87 -3.90 2.74 0.15
C LEU A 87 -3.72 4.16 -0.38
N ALA A 88 -4.13 4.45 -1.61
CA ALA A 88 -4.08 5.80 -2.16
C ALA A 88 -4.88 6.81 -1.30
N ASP A 89 -6.09 6.43 -0.86
CA ASP A 89 -6.92 7.26 0.01
C ASP A 89 -6.25 7.53 1.37
N VAL A 90 -5.66 6.50 2.00
CA VAL A 90 -4.93 6.66 3.27
C VAL A 90 -3.72 7.56 3.07
N LEU A 91 -2.90 7.35 2.03
CA LEU A 91 -1.75 8.20 1.74
C LEU A 91 -2.17 9.66 1.52
N LYS A 92 -3.27 9.89 0.79
CA LYS A 92 -3.84 11.22 0.60
C LYS A 92 -4.30 11.84 1.92
N ASP A 93 -4.95 11.08 2.79
CA ASP A 93 -5.37 11.60 4.08
C ASP A 93 -4.16 11.98 4.96
N TYR A 94 -3.08 11.22 4.94
CA TYR A 94 -1.88 11.50 5.74
C TYR A 94 -1.06 12.66 5.19
N PHE A 95 -0.82 12.70 3.88
CA PHE A 95 0.07 13.68 3.24
C PHE A 95 -0.65 14.90 2.68
N LYS A 96 -1.99 14.87 2.57
CA LYS A 96 -2.86 15.82 1.84
C LYS A 96 -2.67 15.79 0.32
N THR A 97 -1.44 15.66 -0.13
CA THR A 97 -1.01 15.52 -1.52
C THR A 97 -0.13 14.29 -1.66
N VAL A 98 -0.39 13.49 -2.70
CA VAL A 98 0.40 12.27 -2.99
C VAL A 98 1.10 12.49 -4.32
N ASP A 99 2.41 12.72 -4.23
CA ASP A 99 3.36 12.77 -5.33
C ASP A 99 4.66 12.06 -4.90
N GLU A 100 5.61 11.99 -5.82
CA GLU A 100 6.90 11.33 -5.59
C GLU A 100 7.71 11.98 -4.46
N ASP A 101 7.70 13.31 -4.37
CA ASP A 101 8.51 14.05 -3.39
C ASP A 101 7.95 13.89 -1.98
N HIS A 102 6.63 13.95 -1.81
CA HIS A 102 5.98 13.75 -0.50
C HIS A 102 6.20 12.33 0.04
N ILE A 103 6.19 11.31 -0.83
CA ILE A 103 6.49 9.93 -0.41
C ILE A 103 7.95 9.81 0.02
N LYS A 104 8.88 10.44 -0.71
CA LYS A 104 10.31 10.44 -0.38
C LYS A 104 10.60 11.15 0.94
N ASP A 105 9.99 12.30 1.17
CA ASP A 105 10.17 13.07 2.40
C ASP A 105 9.58 12.33 3.62
N ASN A 106 8.62 11.41 3.40
CA ASN A 106 7.91 10.68 4.44
C ASN A 106 8.09 9.15 4.34
N PHE A 107 9.27 8.66 3.94
CA PHE A 107 9.52 7.23 3.74
C PHE A 107 9.25 6.37 4.99
N VAL A 108 9.66 6.83 6.18
CA VAL A 108 9.44 6.10 7.44
C VAL A 108 7.95 5.90 7.68
N LEU A 109 7.17 6.97 7.55
CA LEU A 109 5.72 6.93 7.72
C LEU A 109 5.06 6.04 6.66
N THR A 110 5.54 6.08 5.42
CA THR A 110 5.03 5.22 4.34
C THR A 110 5.29 3.74 4.66
N TYR A 111 6.46 3.38 5.20
CA TYR A 111 6.73 2.01 5.64
C TYR A 111 5.82 1.57 6.80
N GLU A 112 5.63 2.43 7.81
CA GLU A 112 4.74 2.14 8.93
C GLU A 112 3.29 1.90 8.44
N LEU A 113 2.81 2.72 7.50
CA LEU A 113 1.49 2.54 6.89
C LEU A 113 1.40 1.23 6.10
N LEU A 114 2.40 0.89 5.29
CA LEU A 114 2.42 -0.36 4.53
C LEU A 114 2.41 -1.59 5.44
N ASP A 115 3.12 -1.55 6.57
CA ASP A 115 3.18 -2.65 7.54
C ASP A 115 1.89 -2.81 8.34
N GLU A 116 1.22 -1.73 8.72
CA GLU A 116 -0.02 -1.81 9.49
C GLU A 116 -1.25 -2.10 8.61
N MET A 117 -1.25 -1.62 7.36
CA MET A 117 -2.38 -1.80 6.46
C MET A 117 -2.47 -3.21 5.86
N MET A 118 -1.37 -3.96 5.80
CA MET A 118 -1.32 -5.29 5.21
C MET A 118 -0.34 -6.19 5.96
N ASP A 119 -0.77 -7.42 6.26
CA ASP A 119 0.06 -8.46 6.82
C ASP A 119 -0.01 -9.73 5.97
N ASN A 120 1.15 -10.29 5.59
CA ASN A 120 1.29 -11.49 4.75
C ASN A 120 0.42 -11.46 3.47
N GLY A 121 0.21 -10.27 2.89
CA GLY A 121 -0.58 -10.06 1.68
C GLY A 121 -2.08 -9.84 1.88
N TYR A 122 -2.56 -9.85 3.13
CA TYR A 122 -3.96 -9.64 3.47
C TYR A 122 -4.15 -8.25 4.08
N PRO A 123 -5.03 -7.40 3.51
CA PRO A 123 -5.40 -6.13 4.12
C PRO A 123 -5.94 -6.30 5.55
N GLN A 124 -5.42 -5.52 6.49
CA GLN A 124 -5.83 -5.52 7.90
C GLN A 124 -6.58 -4.22 8.24
N THR A 125 -5.90 -3.26 8.87
CA THR A 125 -6.48 -1.97 9.27
C THR A 125 -6.32 -0.96 8.15
N THR A 126 -7.41 -0.55 7.52
CA THR A 126 -7.37 0.45 6.43
C THR A 126 -8.08 1.76 6.76
N GLU A 127 -8.61 1.91 7.97
CA GLU A 127 -9.31 3.11 8.39
C GLU A 127 -8.35 4.17 8.91
N THR A 128 -8.18 5.27 8.17
CA THR A 128 -7.22 6.34 8.47
C THR A 128 -7.34 6.86 9.91
N LYS A 129 -8.57 7.02 10.40
CA LYS A 129 -8.83 7.53 11.77
C LYS A 129 -8.24 6.62 12.83
N ILE A 130 -8.33 5.31 12.62
CA ILE A 130 -7.80 4.29 13.53
C ILE A 130 -6.28 4.22 13.38
N LEU A 131 -5.78 4.19 12.15
CA LEU A 131 -4.33 4.18 11.87
C LEU A 131 -3.61 5.36 12.56
N ARG A 132 -4.21 6.55 12.59
CA ARG A 132 -3.61 7.75 13.21
C ARG A 132 -3.44 7.66 14.73
N GLU A 133 -4.11 6.71 15.39
CA GLU A 133 -3.93 6.49 16.82
C GLU A 133 -2.58 5.79 17.10
N TYR A 134 -2.17 4.92 16.18
CA TYR A 134 -0.90 4.18 16.19
C TYR A 134 0.24 4.96 15.56
N ILE A 135 0.02 5.41 14.33
CA ILE A 135 1.03 5.97 13.42
C ILE A 135 0.87 7.49 13.42
N LYS A 136 1.80 8.21 14.05
CA LYS A 136 1.71 9.66 14.24
C LYS A 136 2.72 10.39 13.36
N THR A 137 2.23 11.37 12.61
CA THR A 137 3.04 12.25 11.74
C THR A 137 4.01 13.15 12.52
N GLU A 138 3.69 13.47 13.78
CA GLU A 138 4.56 14.27 14.65
C GLU A 138 5.34 13.38 15.60
N TYR A 139 6.67 13.56 15.65
CA TYR A 139 7.49 13.29 16.84
C TYR A 139 7.08 14.22 17.99
N LYS A 140 5.81 14.17 18.44
CA LYS A 140 5.54 14.56 19.81
C LYS A 140 6.41 13.64 20.64
N LYS A 141 7.29 14.20 21.48
CA LYS A 141 8.03 13.49 22.52
C LYS A 141 7.01 12.80 23.41
N VAL A 142 6.48 11.67 22.96
CA VAL A 142 5.71 10.76 23.77
C VAL A 142 6.77 10.22 24.71
N LYS A 143 6.65 10.58 25.99
CA LYS A 143 7.37 9.89 27.07
C LYS A 143 7.32 8.41 26.73
N VAL A 144 8.48 7.76 26.75
CA VAL A 144 8.69 6.34 26.43
C VAL A 144 7.96 5.47 27.45
N ASP A 145 6.64 5.56 27.47
CA ASP A 145 5.78 4.91 28.42
C ASP A 145 4.69 4.20 27.64
N LYS A 146 4.92 2.90 27.55
CA LYS A 146 4.02 1.83 27.10
C LYS A 146 3.85 1.76 25.60
N MET A 147 4.43 0.69 25.04
CA MET A 147 3.95 -0.04 23.87
C MET A 147 2.42 0.11 23.81
N LYS A 148 1.94 1.04 22.98
CA LYS A 148 0.54 1.44 23.01
C LYS A 148 -0.28 0.24 22.58
N ALA A 149 -1.12 -0.25 23.49
CA ALA A 149 -2.07 -1.27 23.14
C ALA A 149 -2.92 -0.77 21.96
N PRO A 150 -3.25 -1.65 21.01
CA PRO A 150 -4.14 -1.29 19.92
C PRO A 150 -5.48 -0.73 20.44
N PRO A 151 -6.00 0.41 19.94
CA PRO A 151 -7.38 0.83 20.17
C PRO A 151 -8.36 -0.32 20.03
N SER A 152 -9.31 -0.36 20.97
CA SER A 152 -10.41 -1.35 20.98
C SER A 152 -11.13 -1.40 19.63
N ALA A 153 -11.27 -0.26 18.96
CA ALA A 153 -11.88 -0.13 17.63
C ALA A 153 -11.20 -1.00 16.57
N ALA A 154 -9.87 -1.19 16.61
CA ALA A 154 -9.18 -2.03 15.62
C ALA A 154 -9.58 -3.51 15.70
N THR A 155 -9.99 -3.97 16.88
CA THR A 155 -10.45 -5.35 17.13
C THR A 155 -11.96 -5.47 17.32
N SER A 156 -12.70 -4.36 17.26
CA SER A 156 -14.15 -4.31 17.48
C SER A 156 -14.91 -4.56 16.18
N ALA A 157 -16.17 -5.00 16.29
CA ALA A 157 -17.09 -5.05 15.15
C ALA A 157 -17.36 -3.66 14.54
N VAL A 158 -17.15 -2.59 15.32
CA VAL A 158 -17.22 -1.20 14.87
C VAL A 158 -15.81 -0.65 14.73
N SER A 159 -15.23 -0.84 13.53
CA SER A 159 -13.82 -0.55 13.26
C SER A 159 -13.54 0.84 12.69
N TRP A 160 -14.57 1.66 12.46
CA TRP A 160 -14.44 2.99 11.84
C TRP A 160 -14.65 4.16 12.82
N ARG A 161 -15.09 3.89 14.06
CA ARG A 161 -15.45 4.91 15.05
C ARG A 161 -14.68 4.70 16.35
N PRO A 162 -13.78 5.63 16.72
CA PRO A 162 -13.18 5.65 18.05
C PRO A 162 -14.23 5.89 19.15
N GLU A 163 -13.99 5.27 20.31
CA GLU A 163 -14.80 5.50 21.51
C GLU A 163 -14.59 6.93 22.07
N GLY A 164 -15.59 7.47 22.75
CA GLY A 164 -15.45 8.74 23.49
C GLY A 164 -15.61 10.04 22.67
N ILE A 165 -15.98 9.96 21.40
CA ILE A 165 -16.37 11.15 20.60
C ILE A 165 -17.75 11.63 21.06
N LYS A 166 -17.82 12.84 21.66
CA LYS A 166 -19.05 13.54 22.04
C LYS A 166 -19.59 14.40 20.91
#